data_AF-A0A538H301-F1
#
_entry.id   AF-A0A538H301-F1
#
_cell.length_a   1.000
_cell.length_b   1.000
_cell.length_c   1.000
_cell.angle_alpha   90.00
_cell.angle_beta   90.00
_cell.angle_gamma   90.00
#
_symmetry.space_group_name_H-M   'P 1'
#
loop_
_entity.id
_entity.type
_entity.pdbx_description
1 polymer ?
#
loop_
_entity_poly.entity_id
_entity_poly.type
_entity_poly.pdbx_seq_one_letter_code
_entity_poly.pdbx_strand_id
1 'polypeptide(L)'
;MRSALFSTPRPVPNRLLPILGSALVLALALPVFLLSGWRVAGWAIAAVLWVAVHALELLLTRMRARVSNLAASGVQAFGMFFKALGLLVVLVATAASDPKLALAAALTYALAYTFELGLSLLAYFGSPA
;
A
#
# COMPACT_ATOMS: atom_id res chain seq x y z
N MET A 1 -16.15 -16.29 29.90
CA MET A 1 -15.29 -15.20 29.39
C MET A 1 -14.70 -15.62 28.04
N ARG A 2 -14.82 -14.78 27.01
CA ARG A 2 -14.39 -15.03 25.62
C ARG A 2 -12.86 -14.94 25.46
N SER A 3 -12.10 -15.80 26.14
CA SER A 3 -10.63 -15.82 26.06
C SER A 3 -10.11 -16.39 24.73
N ALA A 4 -10.92 -17.18 24.01
CA ALA A 4 -10.53 -17.80 22.75
C ALA A 4 -10.47 -16.84 21.54
N LEU A 5 -11.13 -15.67 21.60
CA LEU A 5 -11.11 -14.69 20.49
C LEU A 5 -9.73 -14.03 20.28
N PHE A 6 -8.85 -14.09 21.28
CA PHE A 6 -7.54 -13.43 21.25
C PHE A 6 -6.35 -14.40 21.40
N SER A 7 -6.59 -15.71 21.54
CA SER A 7 -5.53 -16.67 21.82
C SER A 7 -4.91 -17.30 20.57
N THR A 8 -5.51 -17.12 19.39
CA THR A 8 -4.95 -17.59 18.12
C THR A 8 -4.97 -16.46 17.08
N PRO A 9 -3.81 -15.91 16.68
CA PRO A 9 -3.74 -15.01 15.53
C PRO A 9 -4.36 -15.69 14.31
N ARG A 10 -5.36 -15.06 13.70
CA ARG A 10 -5.98 -15.60 12.49
C ARG A 10 -4.92 -15.72 11.39
N PRO A 11 -5.00 -16.76 10.53
CA PRO A 11 -4.13 -16.87 9.37
C PRO A 11 -4.21 -15.60 8.52
N VAL A 12 -3.07 -15.13 8.03
CA VAL A 12 -3.02 -13.96 7.15
C VAL A 12 -3.72 -14.31 5.85
N PRO A 13 -4.76 -13.56 5.43
CA PRO A 13 -5.45 -13.80 4.18
C PRO A 13 -4.54 -13.63 2.97
N ASN A 14 -4.92 -14.24 1.85
CA ASN A 14 -4.25 -14.00 0.58
C ASN A 14 -4.33 -12.50 0.21
N ARG A 15 -3.18 -11.91 -0.12
CA ARG A 15 -3.05 -10.48 -0.46
C ARG A 15 -3.29 -10.16 -1.93
N LEU A 16 -3.34 -11.18 -2.81
CA LEU A 16 -3.45 -10.95 -4.25
C LEU A 16 -4.70 -10.16 -4.65
N LEU A 17 -5.86 -10.50 -4.06
CA LEU A 17 -7.13 -9.81 -4.35
C LEU A 17 -7.08 -8.31 -3.98
N PRO A 18 -6.67 -7.92 -2.75
CA PRO A 18 -6.43 -6.52 -2.42
C PRO A 18 -5.51 -5.79 -3.40
N ILE A 19 -4.34 -6.38 -3.72
CA ILE A 19 -3.33 -5.79 -4.59
C ILE A 19 -3.89 -5.56 -6.00
N LEU A 20 -4.61 -6.53 -6.55
CA LEU A 20 -5.26 -6.40 -7.86
C LEU A 20 -6.36 -5.33 -7.83
N GLY A 21 -7.08 -5.23 -6.71
CA GLY A 21 -8.10 -4.20 -6.51
C GLY A 21 -7.53 -2.79 -6.56
N SER A 22 -6.40 -2.53 -5.89
CA SER A 22 -5.75 -1.22 -5.94
C SER A 22 -5.10 -0.93 -7.29
N ALA A 23 -4.53 -1.95 -7.95
CA ALA A 23 -4.05 -1.83 -9.32
C ALA A 23 -5.18 -1.46 -10.29
N LEU A 24 -6.38 -2.02 -10.12
CA LEU A 24 -7.57 -1.67 -10.91
C LEU A 24 -7.97 -0.20 -10.67
N VAL A 25 -7.94 0.28 -9.42
CA VAL A 25 -8.20 1.70 -9.11
C VAL A 25 -7.21 2.60 -9.82
N LEU A 26 -5.91 2.27 -9.82
CA LEU A 26 -4.90 3.02 -10.56
C LEU A 26 -5.16 2.98 -12.06
N ALA A 27 -5.49 1.81 -12.63
CA ALA A 27 -5.78 1.67 -14.04
C ALA A 27 -7.00 2.50 -14.47
N LEU A 28 -8.05 2.55 -13.65
CA LEU A 28 -9.25 3.35 -13.89
C LEU A 28 -9.04 4.85 -13.64
N ALA A 29 -8.09 5.23 -12.78
CA ALA A 29 -7.73 6.63 -12.59
C ALA A 29 -7.05 7.22 -13.85
N LEU A 30 -6.31 6.42 -14.61
CA LEU A 30 -5.63 6.89 -15.82
C LEU A 30 -6.58 7.52 -16.87
N PRO A 31 -7.67 6.88 -17.33
CA PRO A 31 -8.60 7.49 -18.26
C PRO A 31 -9.27 8.74 -17.67
N VAL A 32 -9.53 8.79 -16.35
CA VAL A 32 -10.04 10.01 -15.71
C VAL A 32 -9.04 11.16 -15.84
N PHE A 33 -7.75 10.91 -15.63
CA PHE A 33 -6.70 11.93 -15.80
C PHE A 33 -6.64 12.44 -17.25
N LEU A 34 -6.72 11.52 -18.22
CA LEU A 34 -6.71 11.86 -19.64
C LEU A 34 -7.94 12.68 -20.04
N LEU A 35 -9.14 12.29 -19.60
CA LEU A 35 -10.40 12.96 -19.95
C LEU A 35 -10.58 14.31 -19.24
N SER A 36 -10.06 14.45 -18.02
CA SER A 36 -10.16 15.69 -17.22
C SER A 36 -9.04 16.69 -17.48
N GLY A 37 -8.07 16.35 -18.34
CA GLY A 37 -6.90 17.19 -18.61
C GLY A 37 -5.94 17.30 -17.41
N TRP A 38 -6.03 16.40 -16.44
CA TRP A 38 -5.10 16.35 -15.32
C TRP A 38 -3.72 15.89 -15.80
N ARG A 39 -2.69 16.33 -15.09
CA ARG A 39 -1.31 15.97 -15.42
C ARG A 39 -1.08 14.48 -15.16
N VAL A 40 -0.96 13.70 -16.23
CA VAL A 40 -0.69 12.25 -16.20
C VAL A 40 0.55 11.90 -15.37
N ALA A 41 1.51 12.81 -15.27
CA ALA A 41 2.68 12.65 -14.40
C ALA A 41 2.30 12.42 -12.92
N GLY A 42 1.20 13.01 -12.41
CA GLY A 42 0.77 12.82 -11.03
C GLY A 42 0.27 11.39 -10.80
N TRP A 43 -0.52 10.87 -11.74
CA TRP A 43 -0.90 9.46 -11.77
C TRP A 43 0.34 8.55 -11.85
N ALA A 44 1.32 8.90 -12.69
CA ALA A 44 2.53 8.10 -12.86
C ALA A 44 3.35 8.04 -11.55
N ILE A 45 3.47 9.14 -10.81
CA ILE A 45 4.12 9.16 -9.49
C ILE A 45 3.37 8.23 -8.53
N ALA A 46 2.04 8.27 -8.49
CA ALA A 46 1.24 7.37 -7.67
C ALA A 46 1.47 5.89 -8.03
N ALA A 47 1.50 5.57 -9.32
CA ALA A 47 1.76 4.22 -9.81
C ALA A 47 3.18 3.74 -9.44
N VAL A 48 4.20 4.59 -9.59
CA VAL A 48 5.58 4.28 -9.18
C VAL A 48 5.67 4.03 -7.67
N LEU A 49 5.03 4.89 -6.86
CA LEU A 49 4.97 4.71 -5.41
C LEU A 49 4.29 3.38 -5.04
N TRP A 50 3.18 3.05 -5.70
CA TRP A 50 2.48 1.79 -5.51
C TRP A 50 3.38 0.59 -5.82
N VAL A 51 4.07 0.59 -6.97
CA VAL A 51 5.03 -0.48 -7.33
C VAL A 51 6.15 -0.59 -6.30
N ALA A 52 6.75 0.54 -5.90
CA ALA A 52 7.85 0.56 -4.94
C ALA A 52 7.44 -0.01 -3.58
N VAL A 53 6.25 0.34 -3.10
CA VAL A 53 5.66 -0.16 -1.85
C VAL A 53 5.49 -1.69 -1.91
N HIS A 54 4.95 -2.22 -3.01
CA HIS A 54 4.77 -3.67 -3.19
C HIS A 54 6.10 -4.42 -3.36
N ALA A 55 7.03 -3.86 -4.12
CA ALA A 55 8.37 -4.42 -4.28
C ALA A 55 9.10 -4.53 -2.94
N LEU A 56 8.98 -3.51 -2.10
CA LEU A 56 9.54 -3.51 -0.76
C LEU A 56 8.88 -4.57 0.13
N GLU A 57 7.56 -4.76 0.07
CA GLU A 57 6.91 -5.85 0.81
C GLU A 57 7.42 -7.23 0.40
N LEU A 58 7.58 -7.46 -0.91
CA LEU A 58 8.13 -8.71 -1.42
C LEU A 58 9.56 -8.93 -0.90
N LEU A 59 10.39 -7.89 -0.90
CA LEU A 59 11.76 -7.94 -0.37
C LEU A 59 11.76 -8.27 1.13
N LEU A 60 10.96 -7.56 1.92
CA LEU A 60 10.86 -7.76 3.36
C LEU A 60 10.35 -9.16 3.71
N THR A 61 9.39 -9.68 2.94
CA THR A 61 8.87 -11.04 3.10
C THR A 61 9.97 -12.07 2.86
N ARG A 62 10.79 -11.89 1.81
CA ARG A 62 11.95 -12.75 1.52
C ARG A 62 13.03 -12.68 2.60
N MET A 63 13.28 -11.49 3.14
CA MET A 63 14.25 -11.30 4.23
C MET A 63 13.77 -11.95 5.52
N ARG A 64 12.49 -11.76 5.88
CA ARG A 64 11.87 -12.32 7.09
C ARG A 64 11.94 -13.85 7.13
N ALA A 65 11.79 -14.51 5.98
CA ALA A 65 11.89 -15.97 5.88
C ALA A 65 13.28 -16.53 6.27
N ARG A 66 14.31 -15.68 6.38
CA ARG A 66 15.70 -16.08 6.66
C ARG A 66 16.18 -15.75 8.07
N VAL A 67 15.35 -15.15 8.93
CA VAL A 67 15.76 -14.63 10.24
C VAL A 67 14.87 -15.16 11.38
N SER A 68 15.40 -15.14 12.61
CA SER A 68 14.67 -15.54 13.82
C SER A 68 13.55 -14.55 14.17
N ASN A 69 12.60 -14.98 15.03
CA ASN A 69 11.37 -14.23 15.33
C ASN A 69 11.58 -12.79 15.85
N LEU A 70 12.66 -12.54 16.61
CA LEU A 70 12.97 -11.20 17.12
C LEU A 70 13.48 -10.28 15.99
N ALA A 71 14.40 -10.78 15.17
CA ALA A 71 14.92 -10.05 14.01
C ALA A 71 13.84 -9.83 12.94
N ALA A 72 12.95 -10.80 12.74
CA ALA A 72 11.78 -10.69 11.86
C ALA A 72 10.87 -9.52 12.24
N SER A 73 10.64 -9.30 13.54
CA SER A 73 9.83 -8.19 14.05
C SER A 73 10.49 -6.83 13.78
N GLY A 74 11.82 -6.75 13.94
CA GLY A 74 12.60 -5.55 13.62
C GLY A 74 12.57 -5.19 12.13
N VAL A 75 12.73 -6.19 11.24
CA VAL A 75 12.62 -6.01 9.79
C VAL A 75 11.22 -5.51 9.40
N GLN A 76 10.17 -6.02 10.05
CA GLN A 76 8.80 -5.57 9.80
C GLN A 76 8.59 -4.11 10.23
N ALA A 77 9.04 -3.74 11.43
CA ALA A 77 8.91 -2.37 11.92
C ALA A 77 9.70 -1.38 11.04
N PHE A 78 10.94 -1.71 10.70
CA PHE A 78 11.75 -0.91 9.79
C PHE A 78 11.07 -0.75 8.42
N GLY A 79 10.54 -1.84 7.87
CA GLY A 79 9.81 -1.82 6.61
C GLY A 79 8.61 -0.89 6.61
N MET A 80 7.79 -0.93 7.67
CA MET A 80 6.63 -0.03 7.80
C MET A 80 7.05 1.44 7.87
N PHE A 81 8.07 1.75 8.68
CA PHE A 81 8.59 3.11 8.79
C PHE A 81 9.20 3.61 7.48
N PHE A 82 10.01 2.78 6.83
CA PHE A 82 10.66 3.15 5.57
C PHE A 82 9.64 3.40 4.46
N LYS A 83 8.57 2.59 4.37
CA LYS A 83 7.46 2.84 3.43
C LYS A 83 6.81 4.19 3.67
N ALA A 84 6.46 4.50 4.92
CA ALA A 84 5.82 5.76 5.27
C ALA A 84 6.72 6.97 4.98
N LEU A 85 7.99 6.91 5.40
CA LEU A 85 8.96 7.98 5.16
C LEU A 85 9.27 8.14 3.66
N GLY A 86 9.48 7.06 2.93
CA GLY A 86 9.75 7.11 1.50
C GLY A 86 8.60 7.78 0.73
N LEU A 87 7.36 7.41 1.06
CA LEU A 87 6.18 8.04 0.48
C LEU A 87 6.08 9.53 0.83
N LEU A 88 6.29 9.88 2.11
CA LEU A 88 6.29 11.27 2.57
C LEU A 88 7.34 12.10 1.82
N VAL A 89 8.58 11.61 1.74
CA VAL A 89 9.69 12.30 1.07
C VAL A 89 9.36 12.56 -0.39
N VAL A 90 8.86 11.55 -1.12
CA VAL A 90 8.50 11.71 -2.54
C VAL A 90 7.36 12.71 -2.71
N LEU A 91 6.31 12.64 -1.89
CA LEU A 91 5.19 13.58 -1.99
C LEU A 91 5.58 15.01 -1.61
N VAL A 92 6.42 15.20 -0.58
CA VAL A 92 6.94 16.50 -0.19
C VAL A 92 7.86 17.08 -1.27
N ALA A 93 8.77 16.28 -1.82
CA ALA A 93 9.64 16.72 -2.92
C ALA A 93 8.83 17.09 -4.17
N THR A 94 7.80 16.30 -4.48
CA THR A 94 6.86 16.61 -5.56
C THR A 94 6.10 17.90 -5.27
N ALA A 95 5.64 18.11 -4.03
CA ALA A 95 4.87 19.30 -3.65
C ALA A 95 5.73 20.57 -3.67
N ALA A 96 7.00 20.47 -3.27
CA ALA A 96 7.98 21.56 -3.36
C ALA A 96 8.26 21.95 -4.82
N SER A 97 8.18 20.99 -5.75
CA SER A 97 8.39 21.24 -7.18
C SER A 97 7.12 21.73 -7.87
N ASP A 98 5.98 21.09 -7.59
CA ASP A 98 4.67 21.42 -8.11
C ASP A 98 3.54 20.90 -7.19
N PRO A 99 2.84 21.80 -6.47
CA PRO A 99 1.78 21.40 -5.55
C PRO A 99 0.60 20.69 -6.21
N LYS A 100 0.23 21.05 -7.45
CA LYS A 100 -0.91 20.44 -8.15
C LYS A 100 -0.56 19.01 -8.56
N LEU A 101 0.69 18.78 -8.98
CA LEU A 101 1.20 17.45 -9.29
C LEU A 101 1.19 16.55 -8.06
N ALA A 102 1.66 17.06 -6.93
CA ALA A 102 1.68 16.33 -5.67
C ALA A 102 0.27 15.99 -5.17
N LEU A 103 -0.67 16.94 -5.29
CA LEU A 103 -2.07 16.70 -4.95
C LEU A 103 -2.65 15.56 -5.79
N ALA A 104 -2.43 15.60 -7.11
CA ALA A 104 -2.91 14.56 -8.01
C ALA A 104 -2.32 13.18 -7.67
N ALA A 105 -1.01 13.12 -7.39
CA ALA A 105 -0.34 11.89 -6.97
C ALA A 105 -0.87 11.38 -5.61
N ALA A 106 -0.98 12.26 -4.62
CA ALA A 106 -1.43 11.92 -3.28
C ALA A 106 -2.86 11.39 -3.27
N LEU A 107 -3.78 12.06 -3.98
CA LEU A 107 -5.18 11.61 -4.08
C LEU A 107 -5.28 10.24 -4.76
N THR A 108 -4.58 10.06 -5.87
CA THR A 108 -4.61 8.81 -6.63
C THR A 108 -4.05 7.64 -5.81
N TYR A 109 -2.90 7.86 -5.16
CA TYR A 109 -2.29 6.85 -4.29
C TYR A 109 -3.18 6.54 -3.08
N ALA A 110 -3.70 7.57 -2.41
CA ALA A 110 -4.55 7.40 -1.22
C ALA A 110 -5.83 6.63 -1.56
N LEU A 111 -6.44 6.90 -2.71
CA LEU A 111 -7.62 6.17 -3.16
C LEU A 111 -7.31 4.68 -3.39
N ALA A 112 -6.23 4.39 -4.12
CA ALA A 112 -5.79 3.02 -4.38
C ALA A 112 -5.46 2.27 -3.07
N TYR A 113 -4.72 2.91 -2.17
CA TYR A 113 -4.38 2.36 -0.85
C TYR A 113 -5.61 2.10 0.01
N THR A 114 -6.57 3.02 0.04
CA THR A 114 -7.79 2.87 0.82
C THR A 114 -8.63 1.70 0.31
N PHE A 115 -8.72 1.53 -1.00
CA PHE A 115 -9.42 0.39 -1.60
C PHE A 115 -8.73 -0.95 -1.28
N GLU A 116 -7.39 -1.00 -1.39
CA GLU A 116 -6.59 -2.16 -0.99
C GLU A 116 -6.84 -2.52 0.49
N LEU A 117 -6.81 -1.51 1.35
CA LEU A 117 -7.02 -1.67 2.78
C LEU A 117 -8.43 -2.18 3.06
N GLY A 118 -9.45 -1.62 2.41
CA GLY A 118 -10.84 -2.08 2.52
C GLY A 118 -11.01 -3.54 2.15
N LEU A 119 -10.42 -3.98 1.02
CA LEU A 119 -10.43 -5.38 0.61
C LEU A 119 -9.64 -6.28 1.57
N SER A 120 -8.52 -5.78 2.10
CA SER A 120 -7.72 -6.52 3.09
C SER A 120 -8.47 -6.74 4.40
N LEU A 121 -9.20 -5.72 4.87
CA LEU A 121 -10.05 -5.81 6.04
C LEU A 121 -11.22 -6.76 5.79
N LEU A 122 -11.87 -6.65 4.63
CA LEU A 122 -12.97 -7.55 4.25
C LEU A 122 -12.49 -9.01 4.20
N ALA A 123 -11.31 -9.27 3.63
CA ALA A 123 -10.74 -10.61 3.58
C ALA A 123 -10.37 -11.16 4.98
N TYR A 124 -9.83 -10.30 5.86
CA TYR A 124 -9.45 -10.70 7.22
C TYR A 124 -10.66 -11.01 8.11
N PHE A 125 -11.70 -10.18 8.05
CA PHE A 125 -12.90 -10.34 8.88
C PHE A 125 -13.98 -11.22 8.25
N GLY A 126 -13.96 -11.41 6.93
CA GLY A 126 -14.91 -12.25 6.19
C GLY A 126 -14.58 -13.74 6.14
N SER A 127 -13.34 -14.14 6.48
CA SER A 127 -12.97 -15.55 6.56
C SER A 127 -13.59 -16.23 7.79
N PRO A 128 -14.15 -17.45 7.67
CA PRO A 128 -14.64 -18.22 8.81
C PRO A 128 -13.51 -18.49 9.80
N ALA A 129 -13.84 -18.42 11.10
CA ALA A 129 -12.90 -18.54 12.22
C ALA A 129 -12.36 -19.96 12.40
#